data_AF-A0A3N5VG48-F1
#
_entry.id   AF-A0A3N5VG48-F1
#
_cell.length_a   1.000
_cell.length_b   1.000
_cell.length_c   1.000
_cell.angle_alpha   90.00
_cell.angle_beta   90.00
_cell.angle_gamma   90.00
#
_symmetry.space_group_name_H-M   'P 1'
#
loop_
_entity.id
_entity.type
_entity.pdbx_description
1 polymer ?
#
loop_
_entity_poly.entity_id
_entity_poly.type
_entity_poly.pdbx_seq_one_letter_code
_entity_poly.pdbx_strand_id
1 'polypeptide(L)' 'GAKLCFMGIPTPNIFDGAHNYHSPLEWVSVQDMCMAVRVIVEIAKIWEEKS' A
#
# COMPACT_ATOMS: atom_id res chain seq x y z
N GLY A 1 5.15 4.63 8.99
CA GLY A 1 4.04 5.59 8.77
C GLY A 1 4.17 6.79 9.68
N ALA A 2 3.52 6.77 10.86
CA ALA A 2 3.33 7.96 11.70
C ALA A 2 4.57 8.83 11.97
N LYS A 3 5.72 8.23 12.34
CA LYS A 3 6.97 8.97 12.57
C LYS A 3 7.49 9.68 11.30
N LEU A 4 7.35 9.05 10.13
CA LEU A 4 7.78 9.62 8.85
C LEU A 4 6.85 10.75 8.41
N CYS A 5 5.53 10.58 8.56
CA CYS A 5 4.56 11.67 8.38
C CYS A 5 4.89 12.87 9.27
N PHE A 6 5.22 12.63 10.56
CA PHE A 6 5.63 13.69 11.48
C PHE A 6 6.89 14.44 10.99
N MET A 7 7.80 13.75 10.30
CA MET A 7 8.99 14.34 9.67
C MET A 7 8.71 15.02 8.31
N GLY A 8 7.44 15.10 7.90
CA GLY A 8 7.04 15.71 6.62
C GLY A 8 7.21 14.80 5.40
N ILE A 9 7.56 13.52 5.60
CA ILE A 9 7.68 12.55 4.51
C ILE A 9 6.28 12.02 4.20
N PRO A 10 5.80 12.13 2.94
CA PRO A 10 4.52 11.55 2.55
C PRO A 10 4.53 10.03 2.78
N THR A 11 3.65 9.55 3.67
CA THR A 11 3.40 8.10 3.81
C THR A 11 1.93 7.80 3.57
N PRO A 12 1.51 7.70 2.29
CA PRO A 12 0.13 7.32 1.98
C PRO A 12 -0.14 5.93 2.55
N ASN A 13 -1.31 5.78 3.18
CA ASN A 13 -1.80 4.47 3.56
C ASN A 13 -2.53 3.87 2.36
N ILE A 14 -2.03 2.74 1.87
CA ILE A 14 -2.64 1.99 0.76
C ILE A 14 -3.23 0.69 1.29
N PHE A 15 -3.99 0.00 0.45
CA PHE A 15 -4.55 -1.31 0.77
C PHE A 15 -3.59 -2.43 0.36
N ASP A 16 -3.62 -3.55 1.10
CA ASP A 16 -3.01 -4.83 0.73
C ASP A 16 -4.05 -5.86 0.24
N GLY A 17 -5.34 -5.56 0.43
CA GLY A 17 -6.48 -6.41 0.04
C GLY A 17 -6.86 -7.46 1.07
N ALA A 18 -6.29 -7.44 2.27
CA ALA A 18 -6.54 -8.47 3.27
C ALA A 18 -7.91 -8.37 3.93
N HIS A 19 -8.43 -9.54 4.30
CA HIS A 19 -9.69 -9.73 5.00
C HIS A 19 -9.46 -10.41 6.34
N ASN A 20 -10.33 -10.12 7.31
CA ASN A 20 -10.30 -10.66 8.67
C ASN A 20 -8.98 -10.38 9.42
N TYR A 21 -8.50 -9.14 9.40
CA TYR A 21 -7.30 -8.75 10.13
C TYR A 21 -7.33 -9.22 11.59
N HIS A 22 -6.23 -9.81 12.04
CA HIS A 22 -6.03 -10.38 13.37
C HIS A 22 -6.87 -11.64 13.68
N SER A 23 -7.46 -12.27 12.66
CA SER A 23 -8.15 -13.56 12.78
C SER A 23 -7.22 -14.74 12.42
N PRO A 24 -7.40 -15.94 13.01
CA PRO A 24 -6.77 -17.16 12.49
C PRO A 24 -7.16 -17.49 11.03
N LEU A 25 -8.27 -16.90 10.54
CA LEU A 25 -8.76 -17.02 9.17
C LEU A 25 -8.49 -15.74 8.37
N GLU A 26 -7.38 -15.06 8.63
CA GLU A 26 -6.91 -13.94 7.82
C GLU A 26 -6.51 -14.44 6.42
N TRP A 27 -6.97 -13.77 5.38
CA TRP A 27 -6.70 -14.17 4.00
C TRP A 27 -6.75 -12.98 3.04
N VAL A 28 -6.14 -13.16 1.87
CA VAL A 28 -6.16 -12.20 0.76
C VAL A 28 -6.23 -12.97 -0.56
N SER A 29 -6.95 -12.44 -1.55
CA SER A 29 -6.98 -13.03 -2.89
C SER A 29 -5.74 -12.64 -3.70
N VAL A 30 -5.28 -13.53 -4.60
CA VAL A 30 -4.15 -13.21 -5.50
C VAL A 30 -4.46 -11.99 -6.37
N GLN A 31 -5.72 -11.83 -6.75
CA GLN A 31 -6.22 -10.70 -7.53
C GLN A 31 -6.00 -9.38 -6.78
N ASP A 32 -6.36 -9.32 -5.50
CA ASP A 32 -6.20 -8.11 -4.69
C ASP A 32 -4.72 -7.82 -4.42
N MET A 33 -3.90 -8.85 -4.20
CA MET A 33 -2.43 -8.70 -4.11
C MET A 33 -1.87 -8.10 -5.41
N CYS A 34 -2.33 -8.56 -6.58
CA CYS A 34 -1.91 -8.02 -7.86
C CYS A 34 -2.33 -6.54 -8.04
N MET A 35 -3.50 -6.16 -7.52
CA MET A 35 -3.93 -4.77 -7.53
C MET A 35 -3.08 -3.89 -6.63
N ALA A 36 -2.74 -4.34 -5.42
CA ALA A 36 -1.83 -3.63 -4.52
C ALA A 36 -0.46 -3.39 -5.18
N VAL A 37 0.11 -4.41 -5.84
CA VAL A 37 1.37 -4.26 -6.60
C VAL A 37 1.25 -3.23 -7.71
N ARG A 38 0.16 -3.27 -8.50
CA ARG A 38 -0.07 -2.29 -9.57
C ARG A 38 -0.12 -0.87 -9.04
N VAL A 39 -0.82 -0.64 -7.93
CA VAL A 39 -0.91 0.68 -7.28
C VAL A 39 0.46 1.16 -6.82
N ILE A 40 1.25 0.31 -6.16
CA ILE A 40 2.60 0.67 -5.70
C ILE A 40 3.50 1.07 -6.86
N VAL A 41 3.53 0.27 -7.93
CA VAL A 41 4.35 0.53 -9.11
C VAL A 41 3.92 1.82 -9.80
N GLU A 42 2.63 2.09 -9.90
CA GLU A 42 2.12 3.30 -10.54
C GLU A 42 2.46 4.56 -9.74
N ILE A 43 2.34 4.51 -8.41
CA ILE A 43 2.76 5.63 -7.53
C ILE A 43 4.26 5.91 -7.71
N ALA A 44 5.09 4.86 -7.78
CA ALA A 44 6.53 5.02 -7.96
C ALA A 44 6.89 5.69 -9.30
N LYS A 45 6.19 5.33 -10.38
CA LYS A 45 6.36 5.98 -11.70
C LYS A 45 5.94 7.45 -11.65
N ILE A 46 4.74 7.74 -11.14
CA ILE A 46 4.24 9.12 -11.04
C ILE A 46 5.17 9.98 -10.18
N TRP A 47 5.76 9.41 -9.13
CA TRP A 47 6.75 10.10 -8.31
C TRP A 47 7.99 10.46 -9.13
N GLU A 48 8.55 9.51 -9.87
CA GLU A 48 9.72 9.74 -10.73
C GLU A 48 9.44 10.79 -11.81
N GLU A 49 8.27 10.75 -12.46
CA GLU A 49 7.86 11.73 -13.47
C GLU A 49 7.72 13.16 -12.92
N LYS A 50 7.44 13.33 -11.63
CA LYS A 50 7.16 14.61 -10.97
C LYS A 50 8.28 15.10 -10.04
N SER A 51 9.38 14.35 -9.94
CA SER A 51 10.53 14.67 -9.08
C SER A 51 11.44 15.75 -9.67
#